data_AF-A0A829R4J2-F1
#
_entry.id   AF-A0A829R4J2-F1
#
_cell.length_a   1.000
_cell.length_b   1.000
_cell.length_c   1.000
_cell.angle_alpha   90.00
_cell.angle_beta   90.00
_cell.angle_gamma   90.00
#
_symmetry.space_group_name_H-M   'P 1'
#
loop_
_entity.id
_entity.type
_entity.pdbx_description
1 polymer ?
#
loop_
_entity_poly.entity_id
_entity_poly.type
_entity_poly.pdbx_seq_one_letter_code
_entity_poly.pdbx_strand_id
1 'polypeptide(L)'
;MIKQQQKVVLYVDGKAVKNSTLDPATMTYRLQAKGFVTSATQKVEMVMSKGSTELKRITVKVTEENPTSYTLTADDYQIGDTYISGTYDKAATKVVLYVDGKAVKNSTLDPATMTYRLQAKGFVTSANQKVEMVMSKGSTELKRITVKVTEADPTNYTLTADDYQIGDTYISGTY
;
A
#
# COMPACT_ATOMS: atom_id res chain seq x y z
N MET A 1 -28.75 -47.12 18.21
CA MET A 1 -28.96 -45.86 17.46
C MET A 1 -27.62 -45.16 17.28
N ILE A 2 -27.19 -44.88 16.06
CA ILE A 2 -25.97 -44.08 15.83
C ILE A 2 -26.33 -42.62 16.12
N LYS A 3 -25.72 -42.02 17.16
CA LYS A 3 -25.85 -40.58 17.42
C LYS A 3 -25.27 -39.84 16.21
N GLN A 4 -26.12 -39.21 15.40
CA GLN A 4 -25.66 -38.36 14.31
C GLN A 4 -24.94 -37.15 14.89
N GLN A 5 -23.67 -36.96 14.50
CA GLN A 5 -22.83 -35.88 15.00
C GLN A 5 -23.24 -34.55 14.36
N GLN A 6 -23.31 -33.50 15.18
CA GLN A 6 -23.49 -32.14 14.70
C GLN A 6 -22.15 -31.60 14.20
N LYS A 7 -22.16 -30.90 13.08
CA LYS A 7 -20.99 -30.22 12.52
C LYS A 7 -21.34 -28.79 12.14
N VAL A 8 -20.35 -27.91 12.29
CA VAL A 8 -20.37 -26.55 11.75
C VAL A 8 -19.21 -26.44 10.78
N VAL A 9 -19.47 -26.01 9.55
CA VAL A 9 -18.51 -26.04 8.44
C VAL A 9 -18.46 -24.69 7.76
N LEU A 10 -17.26 -24.21 7.48
CA LEU A 10 -17.00 -23.03 6.66
C LEU A 10 -17.21 -23.39 5.19
N TYR A 11 -18.02 -22.58 4.51
CA TYR A 11 -18.19 -22.58 3.07
C TYR A 11 -17.64 -21.28 2.48
N VAL A 12 -16.92 -21.39 1.38
CA VAL A 12 -16.42 -20.26 0.59
C VAL A 12 -16.81 -20.49 -0.86
N ASP A 13 -17.54 -19.53 -1.44
CA ASP A 13 -18.08 -19.60 -2.81
C ASP A 13 -18.85 -20.90 -3.09
N GLY A 14 -19.66 -21.31 -2.10
CA GLY A 14 -20.49 -22.51 -2.16
C GLY A 14 -19.77 -23.84 -1.90
N LYS A 15 -18.45 -23.84 -1.69
CA LYS A 15 -17.67 -25.06 -1.40
C LYS A 15 -17.37 -25.20 0.09
N ALA A 16 -17.57 -26.39 0.65
CA ALA A 16 -17.13 -26.70 2.01
C ALA A 16 -15.60 -26.75 2.08
N VAL A 17 -14.99 -25.95 2.96
CA VAL A 17 -13.51 -25.82 3.03
C VAL A 17 -12.91 -26.19 4.37
N LYS A 18 -13.64 -26.06 5.49
CA LYS A 18 -13.08 -26.35 6.83
C LYS A 18 -14.16 -26.71 7.85
N ASN A 19 -13.97 -27.80 8.58
CA ASN A 19 -14.77 -28.12 9.76
C ASN A 19 -14.33 -27.27 10.97
N SER A 20 -15.30 -26.83 11.78
CA SER A 20 -15.05 -26.18 13.06
C SER A 20 -14.78 -27.18 14.17
N THR A 21 -14.00 -26.76 15.17
CA THR A 21 -14.00 -27.37 16.51
C THR A 21 -15.22 -26.86 17.27
N LEU A 22 -16.05 -27.77 17.78
CA LEU A 22 -17.22 -27.45 18.59
C LEU A 22 -16.88 -27.56 20.08
N ASP A 23 -17.41 -26.64 20.88
CA ASP A 23 -17.39 -26.71 22.34
C ASP A 23 -18.84 -26.87 22.83
N PRO A 24 -19.27 -28.09 23.18
CA PRO A 24 -20.62 -28.36 23.67
C PRO A 24 -20.93 -27.72 25.03
N ALA A 25 -19.91 -27.44 25.87
CA ALA A 25 -20.12 -26.88 27.19
C ALA A 25 -20.52 -25.40 27.12
N THR A 26 -19.95 -24.67 26.16
CA THR A 26 -20.25 -23.24 25.94
C THR A 26 -21.17 -22.99 24.74
N MET A 27 -21.55 -24.04 24.01
CA MET A 27 -22.29 -23.97 22.74
C MET A 27 -21.60 -23.08 21.69
N THR A 28 -20.27 -23.06 21.65
CA THR A 28 -19.48 -22.26 20.71
C THR A 28 -18.78 -23.11 19.67
N TYR A 29 -18.28 -22.46 18.62
CA TYR A 29 -17.42 -23.09 17.61
C TYR A 29 -16.25 -22.18 17.23
N ARG A 30 -15.12 -22.77 16.85
CA ARG A 30 -13.94 -22.04 16.35
C ARG A 30 -13.29 -22.78 15.18
N LEU A 31 -12.72 -22.03 14.24
CA LEU A 31 -11.95 -22.54 13.10
C LEU A 31 -10.92 -21.50 12.65
N GLN A 32 -9.86 -21.94 11.96
CA GLN A 32 -8.90 -21.03 11.31
C GLN A 32 -9.34 -20.76 9.87
N ALA A 33 -9.81 -19.54 9.59
CA ALA A 33 -10.33 -19.15 8.26
C ALA A 33 -9.22 -18.60 7.33
N LYS A 34 -8.07 -18.22 7.90
CA LYS A 34 -6.93 -17.67 7.15
C LYS A 34 -6.50 -18.65 6.06
N GLY A 35 -6.37 -18.16 4.83
CA GLY A 35 -5.99 -18.95 3.66
C GLY A 35 -7.18 -19.57 2.90
N PHE A 36 -8.37 -19.63 3.52
CA PHE A 36 -9.61 -20.03 2.83
C PHE A 36 -10.44 -18.83 2.40
N VAL A 37 -10.56 -17.84 3.30
CA VAL A 37 -11.16 -16.53 3.00
C VAL A 37 -10.02 -15.57 2.67
N THR A 38 -9.96 -15.14 1.42
CA THR A 38 -8.87 -14.36 0.84
C THR A 38 -9.30 -13.02 0.26
N SER A 39 -10.61 -12.80 0.07
CA SER A 39 -11.15 -11.50 -0.36
C SER A 39 -12.53 -11.24 0.25
N ALA A 40 -12.86 -9.95 0.44
CA ALA A 40 -14.19 -9.50 0.83
C ALA A 40 -15.27 -9.74 -0.22
N THR A 41 -14.89 -10.04 -1.47
CA THR A 41 -15.84 -10.38 -2.54
C THR A 41 -16.34 -11.83 -2.47
N GLN A 42 -15.66 -12.70 -1.71
CA GLN A 42 -16.04 -14.10 -1.59
C GLN A 42 -17.33 -14.26 -0.79
N LYS A 43 -18.20 -15.17 -1.27
CA LYS A 43 -19.38 -15.55 -0.51
C LYS A 43 -18.98 -16.51 0.60
N VAL A 44 -18.89 -16.01 1.82
CA VAL A 44 -18.51 -16.80 3.00
C VAL A 44 -19.73 -17.14 3.83
N GLU A 45 -19.90 -18.41 4.14
CA GLU A 45 -21.06 -18.91 4.90
C GLU A 45 -20.62 -19.92 5.98
N MET A 46 -21.31 -19.92 7.11
CA MET A 46 -21.21 -21.00 8.10
C MET A 46 -22.45 -21.86 8.02
N VAL A 47 -22.25 -23.18 7.90
CA VAL A 47 -23.35 -24.15 7.75
C VAL A 47 -23.30 -25.15 8.89
N MET A 48 -24.38 -25.22 9.65
CA MET A 48 -24.62 -26.20 10.69
C MET A 48 -25.45 -27.34 10.13
N SER A 49 -25.04 -28.58 10.39
CA SER A 49 -25.77 -29.78 9.97
C SER A 49 -25.70 -30.89 11.02
N LYS A 50 -26.64 -31.82 10.96
CA LYS A 50 -26.67 -33.06 11.74
C LYS A 50 -26.87 -34.22 10.78
N GLY A 51 -25.84 -35.05 10.65
CA GLY A 51 -25.76 -36.04 9.57
C GLY A 51 -25.83 -35.39 8.18
N SER A 52 -26.79 -35.81 7.37
CA SER A 52 -27.04 -35.27 6.02
C SER A 52 -27.98 -34.06 6.00
N THR A 53 -28.58 -33.70 7.14
CA THR A 53 -29.57 -32.62 7.21
C THR A 53 -28.89 -31.29 7.57
N GLU A 54 -29.05 -30.28 6.70
CA GLU A 54 -28.71 -28.89 7.00
C GLU A 54 -29.71 -28.33 8.01
N LEU A 55 -29.21 -27.73 9.09
CA LEU A 55 -30.03 -27.12 10.14
C LEU A 55 -30.08 -25.60 10.00
N LYS A 56 -28.95 -24.98 9.65
CA LYS A 56 -28.85 -23.52 9.52
C LYS A 56 -27.67 -23.13 8.64
N ARG A 57 -27.86 -22.06 7.86
CA ARG A 57 -26.81 -21.39 7.08
C ARG A 57 -26.85 -19.90 7.37
N ILE A 58 -25.69 -19.31 7.60
CA ILE A 58 -25.53 -17.88 7.83
C ILE A 58 -24.41 -17.33 6.94
N THR A 59 -24.62 -16.15 6.37
CA THR A 59 -23.57 -15.42 5.65
C THR A 59 -22.68 -14.71 6.66
N VAL A 60 -21.37 -14.83 6.49
CA VAL A 60 -20.37 -14.09 7.26
C VAL A 60 -20.03 -12.82 6.47
N LYS A 61 -20.18 -11.66 7.09
CA LYS A 61 -19.71 -10.40 6.49
C LYS A 61 -18.18 -10.40 6.51
N VAL A 62 -17.57 -10.40 5.34
CA VAL A 62 -16.12 -10.25 5.19
C VAL A 62 -15.84 -8.79 4.87
N THR A 63 -14.92 -8.19 5.61
CA THR A 63 -14.41 -6.84 5.34
C THR A 63 -12.93 -6.94 5.06
N GLU A 64 -12.46 -6.28 4.00
CA GLU A 64 -11.04 -6.01 3.81
C GLU A 64 -10.64 -4.80 4.66
N GLU A 65 -9.37 -4.74 5.08
CA GLU A 65 -8.82 -3.49 5.61
C GLU A 65 -9.00 -2.41 4.55
N ASN A 66 -9.67 -1.33 4.94
CA ASN A 66 -10.06 -0.26 4.04
C ASN A 66 -8.77 0.36 3.45
N PRO A 67 -8.65 0.66 2.15
CA PRO A 67 -7.44 1.29 1.60
C PRO A 67 -7.06 2.61 2.31
N THR A 68 -8.03 3.27 2.96
CA THR A 68 -7.79 4.45 3.81
C THR A 68 -7.05 4.13 5.12
N SER A 69 -7.13 2.89 5.64
CA SER A 69 -6.44 2.50 6.88
C SER A 69 -4.97 2.14 6.69
N TYR A 70 -4.51 1.84 5.46
CA TYR A 70 -3.10 1.57 5.26
C TYR A 70 -2.26 2.85 5.42
N THR A 71 -1.14 2.75 6.12
CA THR A 71 -0.16 3.83 6.20
C THR A 71 0.64 3.91 4.90
N LEU A 72 0.63 5.08 4.26
CA LEU A 72 1.57 5.43 3.20
C LEU A 72 1.75 6.94 3.26
N THR A 73 2.98 7.39 3.49
CA THR A 73 3.36 8.81 3.51
C THR A 73 4.54 9.02 2.56
N ALA A 74 4.71 10.25 2.10
CA ALA A 74 5.90 10.68 1.38
C ALA A 74 6.26 12.07 1.87
N ASP A 75 7.55 12.32 2.06
CA ASP A 75 8.07 13.66 2.30
C ASP A 75 7.91 14.50 1.02
N ASP A 76 7.79 15.82 1.18
CA ASP A 76 7.84 16.76 0.05
C ASP A 76 9.18 16.58 -0.69
N TYR A 77 9.17 16.73 -2.02
CA TYR A 77 10.35 16.54 -2.85
C TYR A 77 10.70 17.83 -3.58
N GLN A 78 11.89 18.35 -3.34
CA GLN A 78 12.42 19.47 -4.13
C GLN A 78 13.18 18.93 -5.34
N ILE A 79 12.94 19.52 -6.51
CA ILE A 79 13.65 19.12 -7.73
C ILE A 79 15.16 19.32 -7.57
N GLY A 80 15.91 18.25 -7.84
CA GLY A 80 17.36 18.20 -7.65
C GLY A 80 17.80 17.38 -6.43
N ASP A 81 16.90 17.17 -5.46
CA ASP A 81 17.12 16.29 -4.33
C ASP A 81 17.39 14.86 -4.79
N THR A 82 18.14 14.12 -3.97
CA THR A 82 18.53 12.76 -4.35
C THR A 82 17.39 11.77 -4.15
N TYR A 83 16.62 11.92 -3.07
CA TYR A 83 15.72 10.88 -2.59
C TYR A 83 14.30 11.37 -2.35
N ILE A 84 13.33 10.47 -2.53
CA ILE A 84 12.03 10.53 -1.87
C ILE A 84 12.04 9.48 -0.75
N SER A 85 11.61 9.87 0.45
CA SER A 85 11.42 9.01 1.61
C SER A 85 9.99 9.09 2.13
N GLY A 86 9.63 8.14 2.98
CA GLY A 86 8.33 8.10 3.62
C GLY A 86 8.14 6.84 4.45
N THR A 87 6.92 6.61 4.90
CA THR A 87 6.52 5.43 5.66
C THR A 87 5.52 4.58 4.90
N TYR A 88 5.45 3.30 5.22
CA TYR A 88 4.56 2.35 4.55
C TYR A 88 3.95 1.34 5.53
N ASP A 89 2.86 0.71 5.13
CA ASP A 89 2.17 -0.31 5.92
C ASP A 89 2.86 -1.67 5.77
N LYS A 90 2.93 -2.43 6.88
CA LYS A 90 3.51 -3.79 6.92
C LYS A 90 2.89 -4.76 5.92
N ALA A 91 1.66 -4.50 5.44
CA ALA A 91 1.00 -5.32 4.43
C ALA A 91 1.66 -5.24 3.05
N ALA A 92 2.44 -4.19 2.79
CA ALA A 92 3.08 -3.96 1.51
C ALA A 92 4.22 -4.93 1.23
N THR A 93 4.33 -5.31 -0.03
CA THR A 93 5.51 -6.00 -0.57
C THR A 93 6.40 -5.06 -1.39
N LYS A 94 5.84 -3.93 -1.86
CA LYS A 94 6.51 -2.94 -2.69
C LYS A 94 5.95 -1.55 -2.43
N VAL A 95 6.82 -0.55 -2.56
CA VAL A 95 6.47 0.86 -2.72
C VAL A 95 7.20 1.35 -3.98
N VAL A 96 6.49 2.03 -4.87
CA VAL A 96 6.98 2.35 -6.23
C VAL A 96 6.67 3.81 -6.56
N LEU A 97 7.67 4.50 -7.10
CA LEU A 97 7.49 5.83 -7.69
C LEU A 97 6.77 5.70 -9.03
N TYR A 98 5.73 6.51 -9.19
CA TYR A 98 5.04 6.74 -10.46
C TYR A 98 5.23 8.20 -10.87
N VAL A 99 5.52 8.41 -12.16
CA VAL A 99 5.59 9.73 -12.78
C VAL A 99 4.70 9.71 -14.01
N ASP A 100 3.74 10.62 -14.07
CA ASP A 100 2.75 10.74 -15.15
C ASP A 100 2.05 9.40 -15.47
N GLY A 101 1.68 8.69 -14.41
CA GLY A 101 0.97 7.40 -14.48
C GLY A 101 1.85 6.19 -14.82
N LYS A 102 3.16 6.36 -15.02
CA LYS A 102 4.09 5.25 -15.32
C LYS A 102 4.92 4.89 -14.09
N ALA A 103 5.05 3.59 -13.81
CA ALA A 103 5.97 3.09 -12.79
C ALA A 103 7.41 3.32 -13.24
N VAL A 104 8.21 4.05 -12.45
CA VAL A 104 9.60 4.40 -12.83
C VAL A 104 10.64 3.72 -11.94
N LYS A 105 10.39 3.57 -10.64
CA LYS A 105 11.42 3.07 -9.70
C LYS A 105 10.82 2.43 -8.45
N ASN A 106 11.31 1.25 -8.08
CA ASN A 106 11.00 0.64 -6.79
C ASN A 106 11.80 1.32 -5.66
N SER A 107 11.18 1.47 -4.49
CA SER A 107 11.85 1.88 -3.26
C SER A 107 12.63 0.74 -2.62
N THR A 108 13.66 1.10 -1.87
CA THR A 108 14.23 0.22 -0.83
C THR A 108 13.35 0.33 0.40
N LEU A 109 12.87 -0.80 0.91
CA LEU A 109 12.05 -0.87 2.12
C LEU A 109 12.92 -1.25 3.32
N ASP A 110 12.72 -0.55 4.43
CA ASP A 110 13.25 -0.93 5.74
C ASP A 110 12.11 -1.51 6.59
N PRO A 111 12.07 -2.84 6.82
CA PRO A 111 11.03 -3.48 7.61
C PRO A 111 11.20 -3.27 9.12
N ALA A 112 12.37 -2.84 9.60
CA ALA A 112 12.58 -2.59 11.03
C ALA A 112 11.93 -1.28 11.46
N THR A 113 11.97 -0.26 10.58
CA THR A 113 11.43 1.08 10.87
C THR A 113 10.13 1.39 10.12
N MET A 114 9.69 0.51 9.21
CA MET A 114 8.54 0.74 8.32
C MET A 114 8.69 2.01 7.46
N THR A 115 9.92 2.29 7.04
CA THR A 115 10.27 3.40 6.16
C THR A 115 10.72 2.91 4.79
N TYR A 116 10.60 3.77 3.78
CA TYR A 116 11.16 3.50 2.47
C TYR A 116 11.97 4.69 1.96
N ARG A 117 12.87 4.40 1.01
CA ARG A 117 13.63 5.43 0.29
C ARG A 117 13.91 5.01 -1.15
N LEU A 118 13.86 5.94 -2.09
CA LEU A 118 14.22 5.70 -3.49
C LEU A 118 14.96 6.92 -4.08
N GLN A 119 15.85 6.69 -5.05
CA GLN A 119 16.51 7.78 -5.78
C GLN A 119 15.56 8.36 -6.83
N ALA A 120 15.08 9.60 -6.60
CA ALA A 120 14.11 10.27 -7.46
C ALA A 120 14.76 11.25 -8.45
N LYS A 121 16.02 11.65 -8.18
CA LYS A 121 16.79 12.55 -9.05
C LYS A 121 16.85 12.01 -10.48
N GLY A 122 16.51 12.86 -11.44
CA GLY A 122 16.49 12.53 -12.86
C GLY A 122 15.21 11.85 -13.34
N PHE A 123 14.34 11.37 -12.44
CA PHE A 123 12.99 10.90 -12.77
C PHE A 123 11.94 11.98 -12.55
N VAL A 124 12.07 12.72 -11.44
CA VAL A 124 11.25 13.88 -11.12
C VAL A 124 12.07 15.14 -11.42
N THR A 125 11.68 15.85 -12.47
CA THR A 125 12.42 16.96 -13.09
C THR A 125 11.59 18.23 -13.27
N SER A 126 10.29 18.19 -12.99
CA SER A 126 9.41 19.37 -13.08
C SER A 126 8.25 19.26 -12.10
N ALA A 127 7.85 20.38 -11.49
CA ALA A 127 6.70 20.44 -10.59
C ALA A 127 5.36 20.18 -11.32
N ASN A 128 5.35 20.21 -12.66
CA ASN A 128 4.19 19.88 -13.47
C ASN A 128 3.97 18.36 -13.63
N GLN A 129 4.96 17.53 -13.29
CA GLN A 129 4.81 16.08 -13.35
C GLN A 129 3.86 15.60 -12.26
N LYS A 130 2.98 14.66 -12.60
CA LYS A 130 2.17 13.97 -11.59
C LYS A 130 3.04 12.92 -10.92
N VAL A 131 3.55 13.24 -9.74
CA VAL A 131 4.41 12.35 -8.94
C VAL A 131 3.60 11.67 -7.86
N GLU A 132 3.63 10.34 -7.85
CA GLU A 132 2.86 9.52 -6.93
C GLU A 132 3.71 8.39 -6.33
N MET A 133 3.44 8.08 -5.06
CA MET A 133 3.96 6.87 -4.41
C MET A 133 2.83 5.85 -4.32
N VAL A 134 3.13 4.63 -4.76
CA VAL A 134 2.15 3.54 -4.84
C VAL A 134 2.66 2.35 -4.05
N MET A 135 1.87 1.95 -3.06
CA MET A 135 2.13 0.79 -2.23
C MET A 135 1.27 -0.39 -2.69
N SER A 136 1.87 -1.58 -2.79
CA SER A 136 1.20 -2.77 -3.31
C SER A 136 1.59 -4.05 -2.57
N LYS A 137 0.68 -5.02 -2.59
CA LYS A 137 0.90 -6.40 -2.16
C LYS A 137 0.78 -7.33 -3.36
N GLY A 138 1.92 -7.84 -3.83
CA GLY A 138 1.99 -8.55 -5.10
C GLY A 138 1.62 -7.62 -6.26
N SER A 139 0.56 -7.97 -6.99
CA SER A 139 0.00 -7.17 -8.10
C SER A 139 -1.14 -6.24 -7.67
N THR A 140 -1.59 -6.31 -6.42
CA THR A 140 -2.72 -5.51 -5.92
C THR A 140 -2.22 -4.20 -5.34
N GLU A 141 -2.70 -3.07 -5.89
CA GLU A 141 -2.51 -1.75 -5.31
C GLU A 141 -3.26 -1.66 -3.97
N LEU A 142 -2.56 -1.26 -2.91
CA LEU A 142 -3.13 -1.05 -1.57
C LEU A 142 -3.47 0.42 -1.34
N LYS A 143 -2.56 1.32 -1.73
CA LYS A 143 -2.71 2.77 -1.53
C LYS A 143 -1.82 3.54 -2.50
N ARG A 144 -2.30 4.71 -2.94
CA ARG A 144 -1.60 5.67 -3.79
C ARG A 144 -1.74 7.05 -3.19
N ILE A 145 -0.64 7.78 -3.14
CA ILE A 145 -0.59 9.17 -2.66
C ILE A 145 0.17 10.03 -3.66
N THR A 146 -0.19 11.31 -3.74
CA THR A 146 0.58 12.31 -4.49
C THR A 146 1.72 12.83 -3.64
N VAL A 147 2.91 12.97 -4.23
CA VAL A 147 4.05 13.65 -3.61
C VAL A 147 3.96 15.12 -3.97
N LYS A 148 4.09 16.01 -2.98
CA LYS A 148 4.20 17.44 -3.25
C LYS A 148 5.61 17.73 -3.79
N VAL A 149 5.66 18.24 -5.01
CA VAL A 149 6.92 18.59 -5.68
C VAL A 149 7.07 20.10 -5.70
N THR A 150 8.25 20.58 -5.33
CA THR A 150 8.61 22.00 -5.40
C THR A 150 9.82 22.19 -6.31
N GLU A 151 9.86 23.32 -6.99
CA GLU A 151 11.08 23.77 -7.67
C GLU A 151 12.13 24.17 -6.62
N ALA A 152 13.41 24.12 -6.99
CA ALA A 152 14.43 24.72 -6.15
C ALA A 152 14.21 26.23 -6.09
N ASP A 153 14.31 26.82 -4.90
CA ASP A 153 14.10 28.26 -4.72
C ASP A 153 15.11 29.04 -5.60
N PRO A 154 14.64 29.73 -6.66
CA PRO A 154 15.54 30.44 -7.56
C PRO A 154 16.23 31.62 -6.86
N THR A 155 15.74 32.06 -5.69
CA THR A 155 16.33 33.18 -4.95
C THR A 155 17.62 32.83 -4.21
N ASN A 156 17.94 31.54 -4.07
CA ASN A 156 19.22 31.09 -3.51
C ASN A 156 20.38 31.12 -4.52
N TYR A 157 20.12 31.47 -5.78
CA TYR A 157 21.15 31.70 -6.78
C TYR A 157 21.35 33.21 -6.94
N THR A 158 22.55 33.71 -6.62
CA THR A 158 22.90 35.12 -6.80
C THR A 158 23.81 35.27 -8.00
N LEU A 159 23.40 36.04 -9.01
CA LEU A 159 24.28 36.43 -10.12
C LEU A 159 24.43 37.94 -10.10
N THR A 160 25.67 38.40 -9.99
CA THR A 160 26.02 39.82 -10.14
C THR A 160 26.92 40.01 -11.34
N ALA A 161 26.91 41.20 -11.90
CA ALA A 161 27.88 41.64 -12.89
C ALA A 161 28.40 43.01 -12.47
N ASP A 162 29.71 43.18 -12.52
CA ASP A 162 30.34 44.49 -12.34
C ASP A 162 30.13 45.34 -13.61
N ASP A 163 30.15 46.66 -13.47
CA ASP A 163 30.05 47.58 -14.62
C ASP A 163 31.21 47.34 -15.59
N TYR A 164 30.91 47.16 -16.87
CA TYR A 164 31.90 46.92 -17.92
C TYR A 164 32.28 48.22 -18.66
N GLN A 165 33.58 48.52 -18.75
CA GLN A 165 34.06 49.60 -19.62
C GLN A 165 34.52 49.05 -20.98
N ILE A 166 34.16 49.78 -22.03
CA ILE A 166 34.57 49.43 -23.40
C ILE A 166 36.09 49.44 -23.50
N GLY A 167 36.66 48.29 -23.86
CA GLY A 167 38.11 48.08 -23.95
C GLY A 167 38.68 47.19 -22.85
N ASP A 168 37.90 46.90 -21.81
CA ASP A 168 38.31 45.95 -20.78
C ASP A 168 38.40 44.53 -21.33
N THR A 169 39.40 43.81 -20.83
CA THR A 169 39.71 42.44 -21.27
C THR A 169 38.70 41.42 -20.75
N TYR A 170 38.06 41.68 -19.61
CA TYR A 170 37.15 40.76 -18.93
C TYR A 170 35.93 41.47 -18.36
N ILE A 171 34.80 40.77 -18.27
CA ILE A 171 33.67 41.12 -17.40
C ILE A 171 33.77 40.26 -16.15
N SER A 172 33.63 40.86 -14.98
CA SER A 172 33.63 40.18 -13.68
C SER A 172 32.27 40.30 -12.98
N GLY A 173 32.11 39.50 -11.93
CA GLY A 173 30.89 39.38 -11.13
C GLY A 173 30.99 38.17 -10.21
N THR A 174 29.93 37.89 -9.46
CA THR A 174 29.83 36.73 -8.55
C THR A 174 28.67 35.82 -8.93
N TYR A 175 28.82 34.51 -8.69
CA TYR A 175 27.80 33.47 -8.93
C TYR A 175 27.69 32.49 -7.75
#